data_AF-A0A0R3SU20-F1
#
_entry.id   AF-A0A0R3SU20-F1
#
_cell.length_a   1.000
_cell.length_b   1.000
_cell.length_c   1.000
_cell.angle_alpha   90.00
_cell.angle_beta   90.00
_cell.angle_gamma   90.00
#
_symmetry.space_group_name_H-M   'P 1'
#
loop_
_entity.id
_entity.type
_entity.pdbx_description
1 polymer ?
#
loop_
_entity_poly.entity_id
_entity_poly.type
_entity_poly.pdbx_seq_one_letter_code
_entity_poly.pdbx_strand_id
1 'polypeptide(L)'
;MLSRLSQTLLRTNLGSLTKLSVASYHANVIDHYENPRNVGTLDKNKKNVGTGLVGAPACGDVMKMQIEVDDEGRIVDAKFKTFGCCSAIASSSLATEWIKGKTLDEASSIKNTDIAKELRLPPIKLHCSKGQINLH
;
A
#
# COMPACT_ATOMS: atom_id res chain seq x y z
N MET A 1 33.93 -9.72 -64.48
CA MET A 1 33.50 -11.12 -64.28
C MET A 1 33.51 -11.39 -62.78
N LEU A 2 32.40 -11.93 -62.24
CA LEU A 2 32.14 -12.27 -60.82
C LEU A 2 31.81 -11.07 -59.91
N SER A 3 30.83 -11.09 -59.01
CA SER A 3 29.64 -11.91 -58.75
C SER A 3 28.95 -11.24 -57.56
N ARG A 4 27.61 -11.30 -57.51
CA ARG A 4 26.75 -10.86 -56.40
C ARG A 4 27.06 -11.57 -55.06
N LEU A 5 26.39 -11.08 -54.00
CA LEU A 5 26.24 -11.59 -52.62
C LEU A 5 27.11 -10.76 -51.64
N SER A 6 26.62 -10.12 -50.58
CA SER A 6 25.45 -10.40 -49.73
C SER A 6 25.04 -9.10 -49.04
N GLN A 7 23.78 -8.66 -49.22
CA GLN A 7 23.10 -7.91 -48.18
C GLN A 7 22.89 -8.83 -46.96
N THR A 8 22.55 -8.25 -45.82
CA THR A 8 22.21 -8.91 -44.54
C THR A 8 23.41 -9.24 -43.65
N LEU A 9 23.62 -8.44 -42.59
CA LEU A 9 23.13 -8.81 -41.26
C LEU A 9 23.64 -7.83 -40.19
N LEU A 10 22.69 -7.45 -39.32
CA LEU A 10 22.88 -7.04 -37.92
C LEU A 10 23.43 -5.63 -37.64
N ARG A 11 22.55 -4.64 -37.86
CA ARG A 11 22.36 -3.58 -36.86
C ARG A 11 21.94 -4.26 -35.55
N THR A 12 22.87 -4.49 -34.63
CA THR A 12 22.55 -4.90 -33.27
C THR A 12 21.89 -3.71 -32.58
N ASN A 13 20.59 -3.87 -32.38
CA ASN A 13 19.69 -2.92 -31.75
C ASN A 13 20.07 -2.80 -30.27
N LEU A 14 20.91 -1.81 -29.94
CA LEU A 14 21.31 -1.46 -28.59
C LEU A 14 20.15 -0.73 -27.88
N GLY A 15 19.02 -1.43 -27.70
CA GLY A 15 17.78 -0.81 -27.21
C GLY A 15 16.87 -1.73 -26.41
N SER A 16 17.34 -2.88 -25.92
CA SER A 16 16.43 -3.84 -25.28
C SER A 16 17.08 -4.72 -24.21
N LEU A 17 17.68 -4.14 -23.16
CA LEU A 17 18.13 -4.92 -21.98
C LEU A 17 17.85 -4.30 -20.60
N THR A 18 17.05 -3.24 -20.48
CA THR A 18 16.58 -2.73 -19.16
C THR A 18 15.16 -3.17 -18.80
N LYS A 19 14.68 -4.29 -19.36
CA LYS A 19 13.45 -4.95 -18.89
C LYS A 19 13.83 -6.16 -18.02
N LEU A 20 14.62 -5.91 -16.97
CA LEU A 20 14.58 -6.84 -15.84
C LEU A 20 13.12 -6.85 -15.35
N SER A 21 12.55 -8.03 -15.25
CA SER A 21 11.21 -8.26 -14.72
C SER A 21 11.14 -7.80 -13.26
N VAL A 22 10.95 -6.50 -13.05
CA VAL A 22 10.40 -5.99 -11.80
C VAL A 22 9.04 -6.65 -11.68
N ALA A 23 8.79 -7.38 -10.59
CA ALA A 23 7.45 -7.85 -10.28
C ALA A 23 6.52 -6.63 -10.36
N SER A 24 5.72 -6.52 -11.44
CA SER A 24 4.96 -5.31 -11.74
C SER A 24 3.91 -5.11 -10.66
N TYR A 25 4.25 -4.30 -9.65
CA TYR A 25 3.28 -3.73 -8.75
C TYR A 25 2.34 -2.85 -9.57
N HIS A 26 1.05 -2.86 -9.22
CA HIS A 26 0.09 -1.98 -9.86
C HIS A 26 0.48 -0.52 -9.61
N ALA A 27 0.17 0.38 -10.56
CA ALA A 27 0.51 1.80 -10.44
C ALA A 27 0.04 2.41 -9.11
N ASN A 28 -1.15 2.02 -8.64
CA ASN A 28 -1.69 2.48 -7.36
C ASN A 28 -0.81 2.06 -6.16
N VAL A 29 -0.24 0.85 -6.19
CA VAL A 29 0.67 0.40 -5.11
C VAL A 29 1.94 1.23 -5.10
N ILE A 30 2.49 1.52 -6.29
CA ILE A 30 3.70 2.32 -6.44
C ILE A 30 3.43 3.75 -5.95
N ASP A 31 2.32 4.35 -6.36
CA ASP A 31 1.95 5.70 -5.96
C ASP A 31 1.78 5.84 -4.43
N HIS A 32 1.06 4.93 -3.79
CA HIS A 32 0.93 4.95 -2.33
C HIS A 32 2.21 4.55 -1.58
N TYR A 33 3.17 3.92 -2.24
CA TYR A 33 4.48 3.60 -1.66
C TYR A 33 5.46 4.77 -1.78
N GLU A 34 5.54 5.42 -2.93
CA GLU A 34 6.44 6.55 -3.18
C GLU A 34 5.91 7.83 -2.54
N ASN A 35 4.60 8.05 -2.56
CA ASN A 35 3.93 9.20 -1.98
C ASN A 35 2.89 8.76 -0.93
N PRO A 36 3.28 8.14 0.20
CA PRO A 36 2.31 7.68 1.19
C PRO A 36 1.58 8.88 1.82
N ARG A 37 0.25 8.80 1.86
CA ARG A 37 -0.62 9.85 2.42
C ARG A 37 -0.78 9.62 3.90
N ASN A 38 -1.03 10.66 4.69
CA ASN A 38 -1.35 10.50 6.12
C ASN A 38 -0.25 9.83 6.98
N VAL A 39 1.00 9.82 6.54
CA VAL A 39 2.11 9.33 7.37
C VAL A 39 2.31 10.27 8.56
N GLY A 40 2.37 9.72 9.77
CA GLY A 40 2.61 10.52 10.96
C GLY A 40 2.07 9.88 12.23
N THR A 41 1.92 10.71 13.26
CA THR A 41 1.33 10.32 14.54
C THR A 41 0.47 11.44 15.05
N LEU A 42 -0.61 11.08 15.72
CA LEU A 42 -1.47 12.00 16.45
C LEU A 42 -1.03 12.07 17.92
N ASP A 43 -1.45 13.14 18.60
CA ASP A 43 -1.23 13.29 20.04
C ASP A 43 -2.01 12.22 20.81
N LYS A 44 -1.29 11.43 21.61
CA LYS A 44 -1.86 10.34 22.39
C LYS A 44 -2.60 10.82 23.64
N ASN A 45 -2.39 12.06 24.06
CA ASN A 45 -3.01 12.62 25.25
C ASN A 45 -4.42 13.15 24.97
N LYS A 46 -4.79 13.31 23.70
CA LYS A 46 -6.13 13.67 23.28
C LYS A 46 -7.11 12.53 23.58
N LYS A 47 -8.22 12.84 24.26
CA LYS A 47 -9.26 11.87 24.63
C LYS A 47 -9.99 11.28 23.42
N ASN A 48 -10.01 12.01 22.32
CA ASN A 48 -10.69 11.64 21.08
C ASN A 48 -9.76 10.93 20.07
N VAL A 49 -8.54 10.56 20.48
CA VAL A 49 -7.59 9.83 19.63
C VAL A 49 -7.52 8.35 20.01
N GLY A 50 -7.96 7.49 19.10
CA GLY A 50 -7.77 6.05 19.17
C GLY A 50 -6.43 5.63 18.57
N THR A 51 -5.77 4.62 19.15
CA THR A 51 -4.54 4.05 18.59
C THR A 51 -4.66 2.54 18.47
N GLY A 52 -4.56 2.02 17.26
CA GLY A 52 -4.43 0.60 16.97
C GLY A 52 -2.98 0.24 16.62
N LEU A 53 -2.46 -0.84 17.20
CA LEU A 53 -1.19 -1.43 16.83
C LEU A 53 -1.44 -2.88 16.45
N VAL A 54 -1.12 -3.25 15.21
CA VAL A 54 -1.37 -4.59 14.67
C VAL A 54 -0.08 -5.13 14.07
N GLY A 55 0.16 -6.43 14.26
CA GLY A 55 1.35 -7.12 13.77
C GLY A 55 2.34 -7.46 14.89
N ALA A 56 3.34 -8.26 14.54
CA ALA A 56 4.36 -8.74 15.45
C ALA A 56 5.75 -8.47 14.86
N PRO A 57 6.69 -7.89 15.63
CA PRO A 57 8.05 -7.61 15.14
C PRO A 57 8.75 -8.85 14.56
N ALA A 58 8.45 -10.05 15.09
CA ALA A 58 9.01 -11.32 14.63
C ALA A 58 8.65 -11.65 13.16
N CYS A 59 7.54 -11.13 12.64
CA CYS A 59 7.08 -11.40 11.28
C CYS A 59 7.49 -10.29 10.29
N GLY A 60 8.15 -9.22 10.74
CA GLY A 60 8.61 -8.12 9.90
C GLY A 60 7.52 -7.15 9.42
N ASP A 61 6.26 -7.38 9.75
CA ASP A 61 5.13 -6.50 9.43
C ASP A 61 4.49 -5.99 10.74
N VAL A 62 4.61 -4.68 11.00
CA VAL A 62 4.01 -3.99 12.16
C VAL A 62 3.38 -2.68 11.69
N MET A 63 2.09 -2.50 11.92
CA MET A 63 1.35 -1.30 11.58
C MET A 63 0.79 -0.63 12.84
N LYS A 64 1.09 0.65 13.00
CA LYS A 64 0.45 1.54 13.95
C LYS A 64 -0.46 2.51 13.21
N MET A 65 -1.74 2.53 13.54
CA MET A 65 -2.71 3.48 13.02
C MET A 65 -3.34 4.27 14.17
N GLN A 66 -3.55 5.56 13.96
CA GLN A 66 -4.20 6.45 14.91
C GLN A 66 -5.33 7.18 14.21
N ILE A 67 -6.49 7.27 14.84
CA ILE A 67 -7.66 8.00 14.35
C ILE A 67 -8.05 9.05 15.36
N GLU A 68 -8.45 10.22 14.89
CA GLU A 68 -9.08 11.27 15.70
C GLU A 68 -10.56 11.29 15.33
N VAL A 69 -11.42 11.21 16.35
CA VAL A 69 -12.88 11.21 16.19
C VAL A 69 -13.43 12.54 16.71
N ASP A 70 -14.49 13.07 16.10
CA ASP A 70 -15.22 14.21 16.63
C ASP A 70 -16.32 13.80 17.61
N ASP A 71 -17.04 14.77 18.17
CA ASP A 71 -18.14 14.54 19.10
C ASP A 71 -19.37 13.87 18.44
N GLU A 72 -19.42 13.88 17.10
CA GLU A 72 -20.48 13.26 16.30
C GLU A 72 -20.16 11.80 15.93
N GLY A 73 -18.98 11.31 16.32
CA GLY A 73 -18.54 9.94 16.06
C GLY A 73 -17.93 9.73 14.66
N ARG A 74 -17.51 10.79 13.97
CA ARG A 74 -16.84 10.74 12.67
C ARG A 74 -15.34 10.88 12.80
N ILE A 75 -14.61 10.18 11.95
CA ILE A 75 -13.15 10.22 11.90
C ILE A 75 -12.71 11.49 11.15
N VAL A 76 -12.20 12.48 11.88
CA VAL A 76 -11.73 13.76 11.33
C VAL A 76 -10.29 13.70 10.83
N ASP A 77 -9.44 12.91 11.49
CA ASP A 77 -8.08 12.66 11.03
C ASP A 77 -7.68 11.21 11.24
N ALA A 78 -6.78 10.74 10.40
CA ALA A 78 -6.21 9.40 10.47
C ALA A 78 -4.75 9.50 10.08
N LYS A 79 -3.87 8.90 10.88
CA LYS A 79 -2.43 8.82 10.64
C LYS A 79 -1.95 7.40 10.79
N PHE A 80 -0.93 7.02 10.03
CA PHE A 80 -0.30 5.72 10.19
C PHE A 80 1.23 5.80 10.20
N LYS A 81 1.83 4.76 10.80
CA LYS A 81 3.22 4.37 10.65
C LYS A 81 3.26 2.87 10.50
N THR A 82 3.89 2.37 9.46
CA THR A 82 4.01 0.93 9.24
C THR A 82 5.44 0.57 8.91
N PHE A 83 5.86 -0.59 9.37
CA PHE A 83 7.09 -1.25 8.99
C PHE A 83 6.68 -2.56 8.33
N GLY A 84 7.11 -2.77 7.09
CA GLY A 84 6.71 -3.94 6.32
C GLY A 84 6.97 -3.76 4.84
N CYS A 85 6.45 -4.70 4.04
CA CYS A 85 6.63 -4.66 2.59
C CYS A 85 5.93 -3.46 1.92
N CYS A 86 6.31 -3.13 0.68
CA CYS A 86 5.69 -2.02 -0.09
C CYS A 86 4.16 -2.13 -0.17
N SER A 87 3.63 -3.36 -0.26
CA SER A 87 2.18 -3.62 -0.29
C SER A 87 1.50 -3.28 1.04
N ALA A 88 2.18 -3.48 2.16
CA ALA A 88 1.70 -3.11 3.50
C ALA A 88 1.65 -1.58 3.66
N ILE A 89 2.68 -0.87 3.18
CA ILE A 89 2.71 0.60 3.17
C ILE A 89 1.58 1.16 2.31
N ALA A 90 1.43 0.66 1.09
CA ALA A 90 0.37 1.09 0.19
C ALA A 90 -1.02 0.83 0.75
N SER A 91 -1.24 -0.36 1.35
CA SER A 91 -2.52 -0.73 1.97
C SER A 91 -2.86 0.18 3.14
N SER A 92 -1.86 0.50 3.98
CA SER A 92 -2.04 1.39 5.13
C SER A 92 -2.38 2.81 4.69
N SER A 93 -1.70 3.34 3.66
CA SER A 93 -1.99 4.66 3.10
C SER A 93 -3.41 4.75 2.56
N LEU A 94 -3.81 3.79 1.72
CA LEU A 94 -5.15 3.78 1.14
C LEU A 94 -6.24 3.64 2.22
N ALA A 95 -6.01 2.77 3.21
CA ALA A 95 -6.94 2.60 4.33
C ALA A 95 -7.15 3.91 5.10
N THR A 96 -6.09 4.66 5.40
CA THR A 96 -6.21 5.95 6.10
C THR A 96 -6.97 7.01 5.32
N GLU A 97 -6.95 6.97 3.98
CA GLU A 97 -7.78 7.86 3.17
C GLU A 97 -9.25 7.45 3.20
N TRP A 98 -9.52 6.15 3.12
CA TRP A 98 -10.89 5.64 3.08
C TRP A 98 -11.65 5.83 4.39
N ILE A 99 -10.97 5.71 5.53
CA ILE A 99 -11.62 5.87 6.85
C ILE A 99 -11.87 7.34 7.20
N LYS A 100 -11.19 8.30 6.56
CA LYS A 100 -11.42 9.73 6.82
C LYS A 100 -12.82 10.16 6.40
N GLY A 101 -13.50 10.87 7.29
CA GLY A 101 -14.87 11.35 7.09
C GLY A 101 -15.96 10.30 7.32
N LYS A 102 -15.58 9.04 7.59
CA LYS A 102 -16.50 7.96 7.91
C LYS A 102 -16.78 7.88 9.41
N THR A 103 -17.90 7.27 9.78
CA THR A 103 -18.16 6.87 11.17
C THR A 103 -17.35 5.63 11.56
N LEU A 104 -17.27 5.32 12.85
CA LEU A 104 -16.61 4.11 13.33
C LEU A 104 -17.23 2.82 12.75
N ASP A 105 -18.56 2.77 12.62
CA ASP A 105 -19.26 1.62 12.04
C ASP A 105 -18.93 1.45 10.55
N GLU A 106 -18.92 2.55 9.79
CA GLU A 106 -18.53 2.54 8.38
C GLU A 106 -17.07 2.13 8.21
N ALA A 107 -16.17 2.64 9.07
CA ALA A 107 -14.76 2.26 9.05
C ALA A 107 -14.57 0.77 9.38
N SER A 108 -15.32 0.23 10.35
CA SER A 108 -15.29 -1.20 10.70
C SER A 108 -15.85 -2.09 9.59
N SER A 109 -16.67 -1.55 8.68
CA SER A 109 -17.20 -2.31 7.54
C SER A 109 -16.18 -2.51 6.41
N ILE A 110 -15.07 -1.75 6.40
CA ILE A 110 -14.03 -1.85 5.37
C ILE A 110 -13.27 -3.15 5.54
N LYS A 111 -13.33 -4.01 4.51
CA LYS A 111 -12.64 -5.30 4.52
C LYS A 111 -11.31 -5.21 3.78
N ASN A 112 -10.36 -6.01 4.26
CA ASN A 112 -9.03 -6.15 3.66
C ASN A 112 -9.12 -6.64 2.21
N THR A 113 -10.19 -7.36 1.88
CA THR A 113 -10.46 -7.81 0.51
C THR A 113 -10.71 -6.65 -0.45
N ASP A 114 -11.31 -5.56 0.04
CA ASP A 114 -11.65 -4.42 -0.80
C ASP A 114 -10.41 -3.56 -1.06
N ILE A 115 -9.58 -3.37 -0.03
CA ILE A 115 -8.24 -2.75 -0.17
C ILE A 115 -7.35 -3.57 -1.11
N ALA A 116 -7.34 -4.90 -0.97
CA ALA A 116 -6.54 -5.77 -1.83
C ALA A 116 -7.01 -5.75 -3.30
N LYS A 117 -8.32 -5.63 -3.54
CA LYS A 117 -8.88 -5.46 -4.89
C LYS A 117 -8.49 -4.12 -5.49
N GLU A 118 -8.60 -3.04 -4.73
CA GLU A 118 -8.26 -1.69 -5.19
C GLU A 118 -6.78 -1.58 -5.58
N LEU A 119 -5.90 -2.17 -4.76
CA LEU A 119 -4.47 -2.24 -5.03
C LEU A 119 -4.07 -3.34 -6.03
N ARG A 120 -5.04 -4.09 -6.54
CA ARG A 120 -4.86 -5.24 -7.44
C ARG A 120 -3.75 -6.18 -6.98
N LEU A 121 -3.71 -6.47 -5.68
CA LEU A 121 -2.66 -7.30 -5.10
C LEU A 121 -2.80 -8.74 -5.61
N PRO A 122 -1.70 -9.37 -6.10
CA PRO A 122 -1.75 -10.76 -6.53
C PRO A 122 -2.11 -11.66 -5.33
N PRO A 123 -2.82 -12.78 -5.56
CA PRO A 123 -3.38 -13.63 -4.50
C PRO A 123 -2.35 -14.14 -3.48
N ILE A 124 -1.07 -14.19 -3.85
CA ILE A 124 0.04 -14.59 -2.96
C ILE A 124 0.34 -13.57 -1.85
N LYS A 125 -0.03 -12.28 -2.00
CA LYS A 125 0.21 -11.21 -1.00
C LYS A 125 -0.96 -10.94 -0.06
N LEU A 126 -1.99 -11.78 -0.10
CA LEU A 126 -3.15 -11.70 0.80
C LEU A 126 -2.80 -11.87 2.29
N HIS A 127 -1.62 -12.41 2.63
CA HIS A 127 -1.18 -12.51 4.02
C HIS A 127 -0.67 -11.18 4.59
N CYS A 128 -0.08 -10.31 3.76
CA CYS A 128 0.38 -8.98 4.17
C CYS A 128 -0.78 -7.99 4.42
N SER A 129 -1.96 -8.22 3.82
CA SER A 129 -3.16 -7.40 4.06
C SER A 129 -4.01 -7.92 5.23
N LYS A 130 -3.93 -9.21 5.58
CA LYS A 130 -4.70 -9.80 6.69
C LYS A 130 -4.20 -9.38 8.08
N GLY A 131 -2.90 -9.15 8.23
CA GLY A 131 -2.27 -8.79 9.50
C GLY A 131 -2.39 -7.33 9.91
N GLN A 132 -2.99 -6.45 9.10
CA GLN A 132 -2.98 -5.00 9.38
C GLN A 132 -4.34 -4.44 9.80
N ILE A 133 -5.46 -5.04 9.41
CA ILE A 133 -6.79 -4.40 9.57
C ILE A 133 -7.66 -5.05 10.66
N ASN A 134 -7.26 -6.19 11.24
CA ASN A 134 -7.94 -6.70 12.43
C ASN A 134 -7.56 -5.84 13.65
N LEU A 135 -8.24 -4.71 13.82
CA LEU A 135 -8.41 -4.09 15.12
C LEU A 135 -9.41 -4.93 15.91
N HIS A 136 -8.88 -5.72 16.85
CA HIS A 136 -9.63 -6.19 18.02
C HIS A 136 -9.44 -5.20 19.17
#